data_AF-A0A0D0L2C8-F1
#
_entry.id   AF-A0A0D0L2C8-F1
#
_cell.length_a   1.000
_cell.length_b   1.000
_cell.length_c   1.000
_cell.angle_alpha   90.00
_cell.angle_beta   90.00
_cell.angle_gamma   90.00
#
_symmetry.space_group_name_H-M   'P 1'
#
loop_
_entity.id
_entity.type
_entity.pdbx_description
1 polymer ?
#
loop_
_entity_poly.entity_id
_entity_poly.type
_entity_poly.pdbx_seq_one_letter_code
_entity_poly.pdbx_strand_id
1 'polypeptide(L)'
;MSGTIREAKLLRSSTIDQYYDTVWCIAASKYVAEYMIGYTRRPLKNRLSEYGRMHGYQYLVILSNGLKLDEAMQLERMLQERVKQDRKHTLFKKYCSHRREQRYFPSQGPTSVSPHEPVHSVYMAWWDQYT
;
A
#
# COMPACT_ATOMS: atom_id res chain seq x y z
N MET A 1 -18.52 8.36 -31.58
CA MET A 1 -17.10 8.66 -31.28
C MET A 1 -16.74 7.95 -29.99
N SER A 2 -16.11 6.78 -30.10
CA SER A 2 -15.78 5.90 -28.98
C SER A 2 -14.41 6.29 -28.44
N GLY A 3 -14.37 6.81 -27.21
CA GLY A 3 -13.14 7.21 -26.54
C GLY A 3 -12.37 6.00 -26.04
N THR A 4 -11.17 5.82 -26.56
CA THR A 4 -10.19 4.80 -26.19
C THR A 4 -9.93 4.85 -24.69
N ILE A 5 -10.41 3.85 -23.94
CA ILE A 5 -9.93 3.58 -22.59
C ILE A 5 -8.47 3.18 -22.75
N ARG A 6 -7.55 4.05 -22.34
CA ARG A 6 -6.12 3.73 -22.26
C ARG A 6 -5.98 2.45 -21.45
N GLU A 7 -5.48 1.38 -22.07
CA GLU A 7 -5.03 0.18 -21.38
C GLU A 7 -3.88 0.58 -20.45
N ALA A 8 -4.21 0.96 -19.22
CA ALA A 8 -3.26 0.85 -18.13
C ALA A 8 -2.81 -0.61 -18.14
N LYS A 9 -1.50 -0.83 -18.31
CA LYS A 9 -0.91 -2.16 -18.37
C LYS A 9 -1.27 -2.88 -17.07
N LEU A 10 -2.31 -3.71 -17.11
CA LEU A 10 -2.78 -4.46 -15.96
C LEU A 10 -1.61 -5.27 -15.41
N LEU A 11 -1.28 -5.05 -14.13
CA LEU A 11 -0.35 -5.91 -13.43
C LEU A 11 -0.89 -7.34 -13.48
N ARG A 12 -0.04 -8.29 -13.84
CA ARG A 12 -0.44 -9.70 -13.91
C ARG A 12 -0.88 -10.15 -12.52
N SER A 13 -1.95 -10.92 -12.42
CA SER A 13 -2.49 -11.41 -11.14
C SER A 13 -1.41 -12.09 -10.28
N SER A 14 -0.53 -12.87 -10.92
CA SER A 14 0.61 -13.54 -10.26
C SER A 14 1.54 -12.58 -9.51
N THR A 15 1.74 -11.36 -10.01
CA THR A 15 2.59 -10.36 -9.38
C THR A 15 1.90 -9.73 -8.17
N ILE A 16 0.58 -9.57 -8.23
CA ILE A 16 -0.22 -9.04 -7.12
C ILE A 16 -0.29 -10.06 -5.98
N ASP A 17 -0.47 -11.34 -6.32
CA ASP A 17 -0.48 -12.43 -5.34
C ASP A 17 0.85 -12.51 -4.59
N GLN A 18 2.00 -12.34 -5.27
CA GLN A 18 3.32 -12.30 -4.60
C GLN A 18 3.45 -11.16 -3.57
N TYR A 19 2.99 -9.95 -3.93
CA TYR A 19 3.01 -8.84 -2.98
C TYR A 19 2.00 -9.04 -1.84
N TYR A 20 0.85 -9.65 -2.14
CA TYR A 20 -0.13 -10.01 -1.12
C TYR A 20 0.40 -11.08 -0.16
N ASP A 21 1.12 -12.09 -0.66
CA ASP A 21 1.77 -13.11 0.17
C ASP A 21 2.81 -12.48 1.10
N THR A 22 3.55 -11.48 0.62
CA THR A 22 4.46 -10.70 1.46
C THR A 22 3.72 -9.98 2.59
N VAL A 23 2.62 -9.30 2.27
CA VAL A 23 1.75 -8.66 3.27
C VAL A 23 1.22 -9.69 4.26
N TRP A 24 0.78 -10.85 3.77
CA TRP A 24 0.23 -11.94 4.58
C TRP A 24 1.28 -12.47 5.56
N CYS A 25 2.48 -12.80 5.08
CA CYS A 25 3.58 -13.29 5.90
C CYS A 25 3.93 -12.33 7.04
N ILE A 26 3.98 -11.02 6.76
CA ILE A 26 4.31 -10.02 7.79
C ILE A 26 3.15 -9.87 8.78
N ALA A 27 1.94 -9.59 8.30
CA ALA A 27 0.80 -9.28 9.17
C ALA A 27 0.23 -10.49 9.93
N ALA A 28 0.53 -11.72 9.48
CA ALA A 28 0.22 -12.94 10.23
C ALA A 28 1.03 -13.05 11.54
N SER A 29 2.19 -12.40 11.64
CA SER A 29 3.00 -12.38 12.85
C SER A 29 2.20 -11.89 14.06
N LYS A 30 2.31 -12.59 15.20
CA LYS A 30 1.68 -12.17 16.47
C LYS A 30 2.18 -10.82 16.97
N TYR A 31 3.37 -10.40 16.55
CA TYR A 31 3.96 -9.13 16.97
C TYR A 31 3.35 -7.93 16.27
N VAL A 32 2.75 -8.13 15.09
CA VAL A 32 2.05 -7.08 14.35
C VAL A 32 0.65 -6.89 14.92
N ALA A 33 0.40 -5.72 15.52
CA ALA A 33 -0.91 -5.33 16.05
C ALA A 33 -1.82 -4.76 14.95
N GLU A 34 -1.28 -3.79 14.19
CA GLU A 34 -1.99 -3.12 13.11
C GLU A 34 -1.06 -2.94 11.90
N TYR A 35 -1.58 -2.86 10.68
CA TYR A 35 -0.79 -2.50 9.51
C TYR A 35 -1.59 -1.72 8.47
N MET A 36 -0.87 -1.04 7.57
CA MET A 36 -1.44 -0.35 6.42
C MET A 36 -0.61 -0.56 5.14
N ILE A 37 -1.27 -0.42 4.00
CA ILE A 37 -0.63 -0.40 2.67
C ILE A 37 -0.83 1.00 2.10
N GLY A 38 0.27 1.59 1.61
CA GLY A 38 0.26 2.92 1.02
C GLY A 38 1.20 3.02 -0.17
N TYR A 39 1.11 4.10 -0.94
CA TYR A 39 2.16 4.49 -1.87
C TYR A 39 2.81 5.81 -1.50
N THR A 40 4.01 6.05 -2.02
CA THR A 40 4.78 7.28 -1.83
C THR A 40 5.63 7.55 -3.05
N ARG A 41 5.96 8.83 -3.28
CA ARG A 41 7.05 9.25 -4.20
C ARG A 41 8.32 9.70 -3.47
N ARG A 42 8.23 9.86 -2.14
CA ARG A 42 9.33 10.37 -1.32
C ARG A 42 10.30 9.23 -1.01
N PRO A 43 11.61 9.53 -0.86
CA PRO A 43 12.57 8.58 -0.34
C PRO A 43 12.07 7.95 0.97
N LEU A 44 12.21 6.63 1.10
CA LEU A 44 11.66 5.90 2.26
C LEU A 44 12.15 6.40 3.60
N LYS A 45 13.44 6.75 3.71
CA LYS A 45 14.04 7.23 4.95
C LYS A 45 13.25 8.44 5.50
N ASN A 46 12.80 9.29 4.59
CA ASN A 46 11.99 10.45 4.93
C ASN A 46 10.58 10.02 5.34
N ARG A 47 9.97 9.03 4.66
CA ARG A 47 8.64 8.52 5.03
C ARG A 47 8.62 7.78 6.35
N LEU A 48 9.59 6.91 6.62
CA LEU A 48 9.70 6.20 7.89
C LEU A 48 9.87 7.19 9.04
N SER A 49 10.76 8.18 8.89
CA SER A 49 10.94 9.22 9.92
C SER A 49 9.72 10.13 10.08
N GLU A 50 9.09 10.56 8.97
CA GLU A 50 7.95 11.47 8.97
C GLU A 50 6.74 10.82 9.62
N TYR A 51 6.36 9.64 9.14
CA TYR A 51 5.17 8.97 9.63
C TYR A 51 5.41 8.16 10.89
N GLY A 52 6.64 7.71 11.17
CA GLY A 52 6.97 7.21 12.51
C GLY A 52 6.70 8.28 13.56
N ARG A 53 6.94 9.57 13.24
CA ARG A 53 6.57 10.70 14.10
C ARG A 53 5.08 11.08 14.06
N MET A 54 4.46 11.06 12.88
CA MET A 54 3.06 11.53 12.71
C MET A 54 1.99 10.47 13.01
N HIS A 55 2.27 9.22 12.67
CA HIS A 55 1.32 8.10 12.72
C HIS A 55 1.79 6.97 13.65
N GLY A 56 3.02 7.03 14.14
CA GLY A 56 3.51 6.13 15.19
C GLY A 56 3.88 4.73 14.73
N TYR A 57 3.89 4.42 13.42
CA TYR A 57 4.33 3.10 12.97
C TYR A 57 5.85 2.93 13.15
N GLN A 58 6.27 1.72 13.51
CA GLN A 58 7.68 1.43 13.83
C GLN A 58 8.46 0.91 12.63
N TYR A 59 7.78 0.25 11.68
CA TYR A 59 8.45 -0.41 10.56
C TYR A 59 7.75 -0.13 9.24
N LEU A 60 8.54 -0.23 8.16
CA LEU A 60 8.09 -0.06 6.79
C LEU A 60 8.92 -0.93 5.86
N VAL A 61 8.27 -1.56 4.88
CA VAL A 61 8.91 -2.31 3.79
C VAL A 61 8.36 -1.85 2.44
N ILE A 62 9.22 -1.78 1.41
CA ILE A 62 8.76 -1.62 0.03
C ILE A 62 8.24 -2.95 -0.48
N LEU A 63 7.02 -2.92 -1.01
CA LEU A 63 6.47 -4.02 -1.80
C LEU A 63 6.93 -3.90 -3.25
N SER A 64 6.84 -2.70 -3.84
CA SER A 64 7.32 -2.43 -5.20
C SER A 64 7.85 -1.00 -5.34
N ASN A 65 8.86 -0.82 -6.19
CA ASN A 65 9.52 0.47 -6.44
C ASN A 65 9.65 0.77 -7.94
N GLY A 66 9.91 2.03 -8.28
CA GLY A 66 10.14 2.44 -9.67
C GLY A 66 8.87 2.45 -10.51
N LEU A 67 7.72 2.68 -9.87
CA LEU A 67 6.41 2.67 -10.50
C LEU A 67 6.05 4.07 -11.00
N LYS A 68 5.26 4.13 -12.06
CA LYS A 68 4.49 5.33 -12.41
C LYS A 68 3.35 5.54 -11.42
N LEU A 69 2.76 6.74 -11.43
CA LEU A 69 1.70 7.09 -10.49
C LEU A 69 0.47 6.17 -10.63
N ASP A 70 0.04 5.92 -11.86
CA ASP A 70 -1.11 5.05 -12.17
C ASP A 70 -0.85 3.60 -11.75
N GLU A 71 0.35 3.08 -12.04
CA GLU A 71 0.78 1.74 -11.63
C GLU A 71 0.80 1.60 -10.10
N ALA A 72 1.35 2.59 -9.38
CA ALA A 72 1.40 2.60 -7.92
C ALA A 72 0.00 2.67 -7.29
N MET A 73 -0.87 3.54 -7.81
CA MET A 73 -2.25 3.67 -7.36
C MET A 73 -3.06 2.39 -7.63
N GLN A 74 -2.86 1.79 -8.80
CA GLN A 74 -3.52 0.53 -9.15
C GLN A 74 -3.06 -0.60 -8.22
N LEU A 75 -1.75 -0.73 -7.98
CA LEU A 75 -1.21 -1.74 -7.07
C LEU A 75 -1.69 -1.54 -5.63
N GLU A 76 -1.62 -0.31 -5.09
CA GLU A 76 -2.16 0.03 -3.77
C GLU A 76 -3.63 -0.41 -3.68
N ARG A 77 -4.45 0.01 -4.65
CA ARG A 77 -5.87 -0.32 -4.69
C ARG A 77 -6.12 -1.83 -4.71
N MET A 78 -5.47 -2.57 -5.58
CA MET A 78 -5.69 -4.02 -5.72
C MET A 78 -5.30 -4.78 -4.45
N LEU A 79 -4.19 -4.40 -3.80
CA LEU A 79 -3.80 -5.01 -2.52
C LEU A 79 -4.79 -4.68 -1.40
N GLN A 80 -5.26 -3.43 -1.32
CA GLN A 80 -6.26 -3.03 -0.33
C GLN A 80 -7.59 -3.76 -0.55
N GLU A 81 -8.05 -3.87 -1.79
CA GLU A 81 -9.25 -4.62 -2.14
C GLU A 81 -9.10 -6.10 -1.75
N ARG A 82 -7.93 -6.71 -2.01
CA ARG A 82 -7.64 -8.11 -1.63
C ARG A 82 -7.71 -8.34 -0.12
N VAL A 83 -7.15 -7.43 0.69
CA VAL A 83 -7.29 -7.48 2.17
C VAL A 83 -8.74 -7.35 2.61
N LYS A 84 -9.54 -6.54 1.92
CA LYS A 84 -10.94 -6.25 2.27
C LYS A 84 -11.93 -7.36 1.85
N GLN A 85 -11.51 -8.34 1.06
CA GLN A 85 -12.39 -9.42 0.56
C GLN A 85 -12.91 -10.32 1.68
N ASP A 86 -12.06 -10.70 2.66
CA ASP A 86 -12.48 -11.53 3.79
C ASP A 86 -12.44 -10.76 5.11
N ARG A 87 -13.61 -10.26 5.51
CA ARG A 87 -13.77 -9.46 6.73
C ARG A 87 -13.64 -10.27 8.02
N LYS A 88 -13.70 -11.60 7.95
CA LYS A 88 -13.55 -12.49 9.12
C LYS A 88 -12.08 -12.83 9.37
N HIS A 89 -11.23 -12.72 8.36
CA HIS A 89 -9.81 -13.05 8.43
C HIS A 89 -9.03 -12.12 9.37
N THR A 90 -8.01 -12.67 10.06
CA THR A 90 -7.15 -11.92 10.99
C THR A 90 -6.45 -10.76 10.30
N LEU A 91 -6.03 -10.92 9.05
CA LEU A 91 -5.45 -9.82 8.27
C LEU A 91 -6.37 -8.62 8.12
N PHE A 92 -7.67 -8.84 7.90
CA PHE A 92 -8.62 -7.74 7.82
C PHE A 92 -8.79 -7.06 9.18
N LYS A 93 -8.81 -7.85 10.26
CA LYS A 93 -8.95 -7.33 11.62
C LYS A 93 -7.77 -6.44 12.03
N LYS A 94 -6.55 -6.82 11.64
CA LYS A 94 -5.32 -6.05 11.85
C LYS A 94 -5.11 -4.91 10.85
N TYR A 95 -5.89 -4.86 9.78
CA TYR A 95 -5.76 -3.78 8.81
C TYR A 95 -6.28 -2.47 9.40
N CYS A 96 -5.50 -1.40 9.26
CA CYS A 96 -5.76 -0.09 9.83
C CYS A 96 -7.22 0.33 9.66
N SER A 97 -7.92 0.58 10.78
CA SER A 97 -9.37 0.78 10.83
C SER A 97 -9.83 1.90 9.90
N HIS A 98 -9.10 3.03 9.91
CA HIS A 98 -9.34 4.17 9.02
C HIS A 98 -9.30 3.77 7.53
N ARG A 99 -8.32 2.94 7.14
CA ARG A 99 -8.18 2.45 5.76
C ARG A 99 -9.18 1.36 5.42
N ARG A 100 -9.55 0.54 6.40
CA ARG A 100 -10.47 -0.58 6.30
C ARG A 100 -11.90 -0.13 6.02
N GLU A 101 -12.34 0.92 6.71
CA GLU A 101 -13.73 1.39 6.72
C GLU A 101 -14.03 2.44 5.65
N GLN A 102 -13.00 3.11 5.12
CA GLN A 102 -13.17 4.11 4.07
C GLN A 102 -13.04 3.55 2.64
N ARG A 103 -13.80 4.15 1.72
CA ARG A 103 -13.82 3.87 0.28
C ARG A 103 -12.55 4.48 -0.34
N TYR A 104 -11.44 3.74 -0.33
CA TYR A 104 -10.13 4.06 -0.93
C TYR A 104 -9.67 5.53 -0.80
N PHE A 105 -8.76 5.82 0.13
CA PHE A 105 -8.08 7.11 0.18
C PHE A 105 -6.74 7.00 -0.55
N PRO A 106 -6.51 7.72 -1.66
CA PRO A 106 -5.18 7.82 -2.22
C PRO A 106 -4.29 8.48 -1.16
N SER A 107 -3.20 7.81 -0.81
CA SER A 107 -2.13 8.40 -0.01
C SER A 107 -1.43 9.45 -0.89
N GLN A 108 -2.02 10.63 -1.05
CA GLN A 108 -1.43 11.69 -1.86
C GLN A 108 -0.18 12.22 -1.15
N GLY A 109 0.93 11.50 -1.31
CA GLY A 109 2.24 12.12 -1.30
C GLY A 109 2.24 13.25 -2.33
N PRO A 110 3.15 14.23 -2.21
CA PRO A 110 3.03 15.45 -2.99
C PRO A 110 2.97 15.13 -4.49
N THR A 111 2.15 15.86 -5.25
CA THR A 111 1.80 15.56 -6.64
C THR A 111 3.00 15.83 -7.56
N SER A 112 3.35 14.86 -8.41
CA SER A 112 4.35 15.07 -9.47
C SER A 112 3.79 16.05 -10.50
N VAL A 113 4.67 16.87 -11.08
CA VAL A 113 4.36 17.71 -12.24
C VAL A 113 4.27 16.84 -13.52
N SER A 114 4.82 15.62 -13.49
CA SER A 114 4.75 14.64 -14.56
C SER A 114 4.33 13.24 -14.04
N PRO A 115 3.11 12.75 -14.37
CA PRO A 115 2.61 11.44 -13.93
C PRO A 115 3.34 10.23 -14.54
N HIS A 116 4.29 10.47 -15.46
CA HIS A 116 4.99 9.43 -16.21
C HIS A 116 6.34 9.03 -15.62
N GLU A 117 6.82 9.74 -14.59
CA GLU A 117 8.10 9.44 -13.96
C GLU A 117 8.00 8.19 -13.06
N PRO A 118 8.91 7.21 -13.20
CA PRO A 118 8.91 5.98 -12.41
C PRO A 118 9.54 6.21 -11.02
N VAL A 119 8.96 7.13 -10.24
CA VAL A 119 9.49 7.57 -8.93
C VAL A 119 8.61 7.15 -7.76
N HIS A 120 7.58 6.34 -8.01
CA HIS A 120 6.63 5.91 -7.00
C HIS A 120 6.98 4.51 -6.45
N SER A 121 6.67 4.30 -5.17
CA SER A 121 6.81 3.03 -4.49
C SER A 121 5.52 2.70 -3.74
N VAL A 122 5.15 1.42 -3.70
CA VAL A 122 4.10 0.88 -2.80
C VAL A 122 4.80 0.22 -1.62
N TYR A 123 4.30 0.49 -0.42
CA TYR A 123 4.89 0.02 0.83
C TYR A 123 3.83 -0.54 1.78
N MET A 124 4.28 -1.38 2.71
CA MET A 124 3.54 -1.77 3.90
C MET A 124 4.23 -1.17 5.13
N ALA A 125 3.45 -0.62 6.05
CA ALA A 125 3.91 -0.15 7.35
C ALA A 125 3.05 -0.77 8.46
N TRP A 126 3.63 -0.98 9.64
CA TRP A 126 2.91 -1.66 10.73
C TRP A 126 3.31 -1.17 12.13
N TRP A 127 2.40 -1.47 13.06
CA TRP A 127 2.54 -1.25 14.48
C TRP A 127 2.78 -2.56 15.22
N ASP A 128 3.72 -2.54 16.16
CA ASP A 128 3.94 -3.68 17.06
C ASP A 128 2.98 -3.68 18.25
N GLN A 129 2.70 -4.87 18.79
CA GLN A 129 1.82 -5.05 19.95
C GLN A 129 2.45 -4.62 21.29
N TYR A 130 3.78 -4.44 21.35
CA TYR A 130 4.54 -4.30 22.60
C TYR A 130 5.28 -2.97 22.77
N THR A 131 4.92 -1.97 21.97
CA THR A 131 5.44 -0.58 22.03
C THR A 131 4.38 0.35 22.58
#